data_AF-A0A031IAA9-F1
#
_entry.id   AF-A0A031IAA9-F1
#
_cell.length_a   1.000
_cell.length_b   1.000
_cell.length_c   1.000
_cell.angle_alpha   90.00
_cell.angle_beta   90.00
_cell.angle_gamma   90.00
#
_symmetry.space_group_name_H-M   'P 1'
#
loop_
_entity.id
_entity.type
_entity.pdbx_description
1 polymer ?
#
loop_
_entity_poly.entity_id
_entity_poly.type
_entity_poly.pdbx_seq_one_letter_code
_entity_poly.pdbx_strand_id
1 'polypeptide(L)'
;MKTTMMALAAGAMALSLAACGGKGDDKLGSEVKAAADNRADAMESAADNLEDQAKAERKSAAQQADAIDDADVNAAAMSSGEKAALINGSDKLR
;
A
#
# COMPACT_ATOMS: atom_id res chain seq x y z
N MET A 1 -42.92 -44.46 4.26
CA MET A 1 -41.54 -44.92 4.53
C MET A 1 -40.56 -44.30 3.53
N LYS A 2 -40.29 -42.98 3.55
CA LYS A 2 -39.29 -42.37 2.64
C LYS A 2 -38.58 -41.11 3.19
N THR A 3 -38.90 -40.63 4.38
CA THR A 3 -38.37 -39.34 4.88
C THR A 3 -37.26 -39.46 5.93
N THR A 4 -36.88 -40.67 6.35
CA THR A 4 -35.88 -40.85 7.42
C THR A 4 -34.44 -41.01 6.93
N MET A 5 -34.18 -41.03 5.62
CA MET A 5 -32.84 -41.31 5.06
C MET A 5 -32.00 -40.07 4.70
N MET A 6 -32.49 -38.86 4.97
CA MET A 6 -31.80 -37.62 4.55
C MET A 6 -31.13 -36.84 5.70
N ALA A 7 -31.18 -37.35 6.94
CA ALA A 7 -30.57 -36.71 8.10
C ALA A 7 -29.18 -37.26 8.47
N LEU A 8 -28.72 -38.34 7.83
CA LEU A 8 -27.45 -39.01 8.17
C LEU A 8 -26.25 -38.56 7.31
N ALA A 9 -26.49 -37.80 6.24
CA ALA A 9 -25.42 -37.35 5.35
C ALA A 9 -24.69 -36.07 5.82
N ALA A 10 -25.23 -35.34 6.79
CA ALA A 10 -24.65 -34.07 7.27
C ALA A 10 -23.69 -34.23 8.46
N GLY A 11 -23.63 -35.42 9.09
CA GLY A 11 -22.90 -35.61 10.35
C GLY A 11 -21.56 -36.38 10.25
N ALA A 12 -21.27 -37.03 9.12
CA ALA A 12 -20.13 -37.96 9.03
C ALA A 12 -18.82 -37.34 8.52
N MET A 13 -18.83 -36.09 8.04
CA MET A 13 -17.62 -35.44 7.50
C MET A 13 -16.89 -34.53 8.50
N ALA A 14 -17.50 -34.23 9.66
CA ALA A 14 -16.89 -33.35 10.67
C ALA A 14 -16.10 -34.10 11.77
N LEU A 15 -16.29 -35.42 11.89
CA LEU A 15 -15.70 -36.21 12.99
C LEU A 15 -14.40 -36.94 12.59
N SER A 16 -14.04 -36.94 11.30
CA SER A 16 -12.79 -37.55 10.81
C SER A 16 -11.55 -36.68 11.05
N LEU A 17 -11.71 -35.40 11.43
CA LEU A 17 -10.59 -34.48 11.66
C LEU A 17 -10.17 -34.37 13.12
N ALA A 18 -10.93 -34.93 14.06
CA ALA A 18 -10.59 -34.92 15.49
C ALA A 18 -9.71 -36.13 15.92
N ALA A 19 -9.41 -37.05 14.99
CA ALA A 19 -8.72 -38.31 15.28
C ALA A 19 -7.36 -38.50 14.55
N CYS A 20 -6.78 -37.45 13.95
CA CYS A 20 -5.38 -37.45 13.51
C CYS A 20 -4.66 -36.25 14.12
N GLY A 21 -3.97 -36.50 15.23
CA GLY A 21 -3.47 -35.48 16.16
C GLY A 21 -2.39 -34.54 15.59
N GLY A 22 -2.56 -33.24 15.91
CA GLY A 22 -1.50 -32.37 16.44
C GLY A 22 -0.32 -32.01 15.53
N LYS A 23 -0.50 -31.98 14.20
CA LYS A 23 0.54 -31.51 13.25
C LYS A 23 0.02 -30.65 12.09
N GLY A 24 -1.30 -30.46 11.97
CA GLY A 24 -1.90 -29.72 10.86
C GLY A 24 -2.05 -28.23 11.15
N ASP A 25 -2.34 -27.88 12.39
CA ASP A 25 -2.43 -26.53 12.92
C ASP A 25 -1.08 -25.82 12.96
N ASP A 26 0.02 -26.51 13.32
CA ASP A 26 1.38 -25.94 13.26
C ASP A 26 1.80 -25.59 11.82
N LYS A 27 1.40 -26.43 10.85
CA LYS A 27 1.63 -26.15 9.42
C LYS A 27 0.78 -24.98 8.94
N LEU A 28 -0.50 -24.95 9.30
CA LEU A 28 -1.40 -23.85 8.98
C LEU A 28 -0.90 -22.53 9.58
N GLY A 29 -0.44 -22.53 10.83
CA GLY A 29 0.15 -21.37 11.49
C GLY A 29 1.41 -20.86 10.78
N SER A 30 2.27 -21.78 10.33
CA SER A 30 3.46 -21.46 9.55
C SER A 30 3.12 -20.86 8.18
N GLU A 31 2.10 -21.40 7.50
CA GLU A 31 1.60 -20.87 6.22
C GLU A 31 0.95 -19.49 6.38
N VAL A 32 0.16 -19.28 7.45
CA VAL A 32 -0.42 -17.97 7.78
C VAL A 32 0.69 -16.96 8.03
N LYS A 33 1.72 -17.32 8.80
CA LYS A 33 2.86 -16.45 9.06
C LYS A 33 3.60 -16.10 7.77
N ALA A 34 3.95 -17.09 6.94
CA ALA A 34 4.63 -16.85 5.68
C ALA A 34 3.80 -15.97 4.72
N ALA A 35 2.49 -16.16 4.68
CA ALA A 35 1.60 -15.29 3.90
C ALA A 35 1.54 -13.86 4.44
N ALA A 36 1.59 -13.68 5.76
CA ALA A 36 1.65 -12.37 6.39
C ALA A 36 2.99 -11.68 6.12
N ASP A 37 4.11 -12.39 6.29
CA ASP A 37 5.46 -11.88 6.03
C ASP A 37 5.60 -11.43 4.56
N ASN A 38 5.16 -12.24 3.59
CA ASN A 38 5.17 -11.86 2.18
C ASN A 38 4.34 -10.60 1.87
N ARG A 39 3.22 -10.41 2.57
CA ARG A 39 2.40 -9.18 2.42
C ARG A 39 3.11 -7.99 3.04
N ALA A 40 3.79 -8.18 4.18
CA ALA A 40 4.56 -7.13 4.83
C ALA A 40 5.75 -6.70 3.95
N ASP A 41 6.51 -7.65 3.40
CA ASP A 41 7.63 -7.36 2.49
C ASP A 41 7.16 -6.59 1.24
N ALA A 42 5.99 -6.95 0.70
CA ALA A 42 5.39 -6.21 -0.42
C ALA A 42 4.99 -4.77 -0.02
N MET A 43 4.50 -4.56 1.20
CA MET A 43 4.19 -3.23 1.72
C MET A 43 5.45 -2.40 1.97
N GLU A 44 6.51 -3.01 2.51
CA GLU A 44 7.80 -2.35 2.73
C GLU A 44 8.42 -1.92 1.40
N SER A 45 8.44 -2.81 0.40
CA SER A 45 8.91 -2.47 -0.94
C SER A 45 8.08 -1.34 -1.59
N ALA A 46 6.76 -1.33 -1.39
CA ALA A 46 5.92 -0.23 -1.86
C ALA A 46 6.23 1.08 -1.11
N ALA A 47 6.49 1.01 0.19
CA ALA A 47 6.85 2.17 1.01
C ALA A 47 8.18 2.78 0.58
N ASP A 48 9.20 1.97 0.34
CA ASP A 48 10.51 2.43 -0.15
C ASP A 48 10.37 3.17 -1.50
N ASN A 49 9.60 2.59 -2.43
CA ASN A 49 9.32 3.22 -3.72
C ASN A 49 8.57 4.57 -3.56
N LEU A 50 7.66 4.67 -2.59
CA LEU A 50 6.96 5.93 -2.28
C LEU A 50 7.90 6.95 -1.64
N GLU A 51 8.81 6.51 -0.76
CA GLU A 51 9.81 7.37 -0.14
C GLU A 51 10.75 7.97 -1.19
N ASP A 52 11.22 7.16 -2.14
CA ASP A 52 12.09 7.63 -3.22
C ASP A 52 11.39 8.63 -4.16
N GLN A 53 10.12 8.38 -4.49
CA GLN A 53 9.29 9.35 -5.24
C GLN A 53 9.14 10.66 -4.45
N ALA A 54 8.89 10.58 -3.15
CA ALA A 54 8.75 11.76 -2.32
C ALA A 54 10.07 12.53 -2.16
N LYS A 55 11.23 11.85 -2.14
CA LYS A 55 12.55 12.49 -2.17
C LYS A 55 12.79 13.21 -3.50
N ALA A 56 12.46 12.57 -4.62
CA ALA A 56 12.59 13.16 -5.93
C ALA A 56 11.73 14.43 -6.09
N GLU A 57 10.48 14.38 -5.61
CA GLU A 57 9.58 15.54 -5.63
C GLU A 57 10.14 16.70 -4.79
N ARG A 58 10.57 16.43 -3.56
CA ARG A 58 11.20 17.46 -2.70
C ARG A 58 12.45 18.07 -3.34
N LYS A 59 13.27 17.26 -4.00
CA LYS A 59 14.46 17.76 -4.73
C LYS A 59 14.07 18.66 -5.89
N SER A 60 13.09 18.25 -6.71
CA SER A 60 12.56 19.07 -7.81
C SER A 60 11.97 20.39 -7.28
N ALA A 61 11.21 20.35 -6.18
CA ALA A 61 10.65 21.54 -5.55
C ALA A 61 11.73 22.48 -4.99
N ALA A 62 12.79 21.94 -4.38
CA ALA A 62 13.93 22.73 -3.92
C ALA A 62 14.64 23.44 -5.09
N GLN A 63 14.92 22.71 -6.19
CA GLN A 63 15.49 23.32 -7.39
C GLN A 63 14.61 24.42 -7.97
N GLN A 64 13.28 24.23 -7.96
CA GLN A 64 12.34 25.24 -8.42
C GLN A 64 12.34 26.48 -7.51
N ALA A 65 12.43 26.29 -6.19
CA ALA A 65 12.53 27.37 -5.23
C ALA A 65 13.82 28.17 -5.40
N ASP A 66 14.96 27.48 -5.55
CA ASP A 66 16.26 28.11 -5.83
C ASP A 66 16.20 28.93 -7.13
N ALA A 67 15.60 28.39 -8.20
CA ALA A 67 15.42 29.13 -9.45
C ALA A 67 14.51 30.36 -9.33
N ILE A 68 13.53 30.36 -8.42
CA ILE A 68 12.67 31.52 -8.13
C ILE A 68 13.47 32.61 -7.42
N ASP A 69 14.32 32.22 -6.47
CA ASP A 69 15.21 33.13 -5.75
C ASP A 69 16.26 33.72 -6.70
N ASP A 70 16.97 32.87 -7.46
CA ASP A 70 18.00 33.27 -8.44
C ASP A 70 17.46 34.19 -9.54
N ALA A 71 16.19 34.03 -9.93
CA ALA A 71 15.55 34.87 -10.94
C ALA A 71 14.98 36.19 -10.37
N ASP A 72 15.16 36.48 -9.08
CA ASP A 72 14.65 37.66 -8.38
C ASP A 72 13.15 37.90 -8.69
N VAL A 73 12.35 36.83 -8.70
CA VAL A 73 10.94 36.93 -9.13
C VAL A 73 10.17 37.88 -8.22
N ASN A 74 9.63 38.95 -8.82
CA ASN A 74 8.76 39.88 -8.12
C ASN A 74 7.37 39.27 -7.89
N ALA A 75 7.25 38.44 -6.86
CA ALA A 75 5.99 37.83 -6.46
C ALA A 75 4.91 38.87 -6.15
N ALA A 76 5.23 40.11 -5.74
CA ALA A 76 4.22 41.13 -5.49
C ALA A 76 3.52 41.60 -6.78
N ALA A 77 4.20 41.53 -7.93
CA ALA A 77 3.66 41.91 -9.23
C ALA A 77 2.89 40.77 -9.93
N MET A 78 3.01 39.53 -9.46
CA MET A 78 2.33 38.37 -10.05
C MET A 78 0.85 38.33 -9.69
N SER A 79 0.01 37.92 -10.65
CA SER A 79 -1.38 37.56 -10.41
C SER A 79 -1.49 36.33 -9.51
N SER A 80 -2.64 36.14 -8.88
CA SER A 80 -2.90 34.96 -8.05
C SER A 80 -2.81 33.65 -8.84
N GLY A 81 -3.16 33.67 -10.12
CA GLY A 81 -3.09 32.50 -10.99
C GLY A 81 -1.65 32.07 -11.27
N GLU A 82 -0.77 33.02 -11.59
CA GLU A 82 0.65 32.74 -11.87
C GLU A 82 1.37 32.24 -10.60
N LYS A 83 1.05 32.82 -9.43
CA LYS A 83 1.57 32.32 -8.14
C LYS A 83 1.14 30.88 -7.90
N ALA A 84 -0.15 30.59 -8.10
CA ALA A 84 -0.69 29.25 -7.90
C ALA A 84 -0.01 28.24 -8.84
N ALA A 85 0.24 28.62 -10.10
CA ALA A 85 0.90 27.78 -11.08
C ALA A 85 2.35 27.44 -10.70
N LEU A 86 3.11 28.39 -10.14
CA LEU A 86 4.45 28.10 -9.60
C LEU A 86 4.39 27.20 -8.35
N ILE A 87 3.47 27.48 -7.42
CA ILE A 87 3.34 26.73 -6.16
C ILE A 87 2.92 25.28 -6.40
N ASN A 88 1.99 25.05 -7.32
CA ASN A 88 1.50 23.70 -7.63
C ASN A 88 2.40 22.94 -8.64
N GLY A 89 3.43 23.61 -9.18
CA GLY A 89 4.38 23.05 -10.13
C GLY A 89 3.87 22.89 -11.57
N SER A 90 2.70 23.48 -11.92
CA SER A 90 2.18 23.48 -13.28
C SER A 90 2.93 24.43 -14.21
N ASP A 91 3.57 25.46 -13.63
CA ASP A 91 4.57 26.29 -14.31
C ASP A 91 5.91 26.21 -13.58
N LYS A 92 7.00 26.30 -14.36
CA LYS A 92 8.38 26.30 -13.86
C LYS A 92 9.19 27.40 -14.55
N LEU A 93 9.97 28.13 -13.77
CA LEU A 93 11.03 29.01 -14.29
C LEU A 93 12.07 28.16 -15.02
N ARG A 94 12.41 28.56 -16.23
CA ARG A 94 13.32 27.84 -17.13
C ARG A 94 14.74 28.38 -17.02
#